data_AF-A0A3Q4ABA1-F1
#
_entry.id   AF-A0A3Q4ABA1-F1
#
_cell.length_a   1.000
_cell.length_b   1.000
_cell.length_c   1.000
_cell.angle_alpha   90.00
_cell.angle_beta   90.00
_cell.angle_gamma   90.00
#
_symmetry.space_group_name_H-M   'P 1'
#
loop_
_entity.id
_entity.type
_entity.pdbx_description
1 polymer ?
#
loop_
_entity_poly.entity_id
_entity_poly.type
_entity_poly.pdbx_seq_one_letter_code
_entity_poly.pdbx_strand_id
1 'polypeptide(L)'
;MHSKDCVKVAVRVRPFNKRERDAGSCCVVSMMSSSITIQDPSDSYNSRSFCFDYAYWSHSGFTRDRSGLYVPEEPGGRYADQVSSESPW
;
A
#
# COMPACT_ATOMS: atom_id res chain seq x y z
N MET A 1 17.98 14.01 25.47
CA MET A 1 16.67 13.56 25.98
C MET A 1 16.04 12.68 24.91
N HIS A 2 16.11 11.36 25.04
CA HIS A 2 15.39 10.45 24.15
C HIS A 2 14.04 10.18 24.80
N SER A 3 13.00 10.92 24.41
CA SER A 3 11.63 10.52 24.69
C SER A 3 11.32 9.33 23.78
N LYS A 4 11.68 8.13 24.25
CA LYS A 4 11.73 6.90 23.46
C LYS A 4 10.43 6.10 23.54
N ASP A 5 9.29 6.80 23.52
CA ASP A 5 7.95 6.24 23.36
C ASP A 5 7.20 7.09 22.34
N CYS A 6 7.41 6.81 21.05
CA CYS A 6 6.58 7.36 19.98
C CYS A 6 5.83 6.20 19.30
N VAL A 7 4.50 6.26 19.32
CA VAL A 7 3.67 5.33 18.54
C VAL A 7 3.83 5.73 17.07
N LYS A 8 4.24 4.78 16.23
CA LYS A 8 4.22 4.93 14.78
C LYS A 8 3.10 4.08 14.19
N VAL A 9 2.40 4.62 13.23
CA VAL A 9 1.28 3.98 12.55
C VAL A 9 1.64 3.74 11.09
N ALA A 10 1.44 2.50 10.65
CA ALA A 10 1.65 2.08 9.27
C ALA A 10 0.37 1.51 8.67
N VAL A 11 0.18 1.73 7.37
CA VAL A 11 -0.91 1.13 6.59
C VAL A 11 -0.38 0.46 5.34
N ARG A 12 -1.04 -0.62 4.91
CA ARG A 12 -0.66 -1.38 3.71
C ARG A 12 -1.89 -1.73 2.87
N VAL A 13 -1.86 -1.36 1.59
CA VAL A 13 -2.90 -1.71 0.63
C VAL A 13 -2.54 -3.03 -0.05
N ARG A 14 -3.31 -4.10 0.22
CA ARG A 14 -3.07 -5.44 -0.34
C ARG A 14 -3.67 -5.62 -1.74
N PRO A 15 -3.21 -6.60 -2.53
CA PRO A 15 -3.92 -7.04 -3.73
C PRO A 15 -5.32 -7.54 -3.42
N PHE A 16 -6.18 -7.57 -4.43
CA PHE A 16 -7.46 -8.25 -4.35
C PHE A 16 -7.30 -9.75 -4.11
N ASN A 17 -8.13 -10.27 -3.21
CA ASN A 17 -8.29 -11.71 -3.03
C ASN A 17 -9.16 -12.28 -4.16
N LYS A 18 -9.32 -13.61 -4.16
CA LYS A 18 -10.10 -14.31 -5.18
C LYS A 18 -11.54 -13.80 -5.28
N ARG A 19 -12.22 -13.61 -4.15
CA ARG A 19 -13.62 -13.16 -4.11
C ARG A 19 -13.79 -11.77 -4.72
N GLU A 20 -12.94 -10.83 -4.36
CA GLU A 20 -13.00 -9.43 -4.85
C GLU A 20 -12.80 -9.38 -6.37
N ARG A 21 -11.83 -10.16 -6.88
CA ARG A 21 -11.59 -10.28 -8.32
C ARG A 21 -12.75 -10.95 -9.05
N ASP A 22 -13.25 -12.06 -8.51
CA ASP A 22 -14.36 -12.83 -9.11
C ASP A 22 -15.65 -11.99 -9.15
N ALA A 23 -15.81 -11.04 -8.23
CA ALA A 23 -16.92 -10.09 -8.21
C ALA A 23 -16.70 -8.83 -9.06
N GLY A 24 -15.55 -8.68 -9.73
CA GLY A 24 -15.22 -7.48 -10.51
C GLY A 24 -15.10 -6.21 -9.67
N SER A 25 -14.64 -6.32 -8.42
CA SER A 25 -14.53 -5.17 -7.51
C SER A 25 -13.51 -4.14 -7.99
N CYS A 26 -13.82 -2.86 -7.83
CA CYS A 26 -12.91 -1.75 -8.14
C CYS A 26 -12.11 -1.33 -6.90
N CYS A 27 -10.84 -0.94 -7.10
CA CYS A 27 -10.02 -0.44 -6.00
C CYS A 27 -10.41 1.01 -5.71
N VAL A 28 -10.89 1.25 -4.48
CA VAL A 28 -11.32 2.58 -4.02
C VAL A 28 -10.24 3.32 -3.23
N VAL A 29 -9.05 2.73 -3.14
CA VAL A 29 -7.94 3.28 -2.36
C VAL A 29 -6.88 3.81 -3.32
N SER A 30 -6.44 5.05 -3.11
CA SER A 30 -5.26 5.62 -3.75
C SER A 30 -4.26 6.10 -2.72
N MET A 31 -3.00 6.27 -3.13
CA MET A 31 -1.90 6.60 -2.24
C MET A 31 -0.99 7.64 -2.89
N MET A 32 -0.59 8.64 -2.11
CA MET A 32 0.41 9.64 -2.47
C MET A 32 1.37 9.82 -1.29
N SER A 33 2.62 9.38 -1.44
CA SER A 33 3.59 9.31 -0.35
C SER A 33 3.02 8.55 0.86
N SER A 34 2.92 9.15 2.05
CA SER A 34 2.36 8.55 3.26
C SER A 34 0.86 8.84 3.47
N SER A 35 0.20 9.44 2.47
CA SER A 35 -1.22 9.74 2.50
C SER A 35 -2.01 8.68 1.73
N ILE A 36 -3.10 8.20 2.34
CA ILE A 36 -4.07 7.29 1.74
C ILE A 36 -5.39 8.03 1.55
N THR A 37 -5.96 7.93 0.36
CA THR A 37 -7.30 8.44 0.05
C THR A 37 -8.24 7.29 -0.24
N ILE A 38 -9.38 7.27 0.43
CA ILE A 38 -10.48 6.34 0.19
C ILE A 38 -11.60 7.10 -0.52
N GLN A 39 -11.98 6.63 -1.71
CA GLN A 39 -13.05 7.18 -2.54
C GLN A 39 -14.36 6.43 -2.26
N ASP A 40 -15.47 7.14 -2.06
CA ASP A 40 -16.78 6.49 -2.06
C ASP A 40 -17.09 5.97 -3.48
N PRO A 41 -17.35 4.66 -3.67
CA PRO A 41 -17.68 4.12 -4.99
C PRO A 41 -19.02 4.63 -5.54
N SER A 42 -19.89 5.18 -4.69
CA SER A 42 -21.23 5.68 -5.07
C SER A 42 -21.25 7.20 -5.30
N ASP A 43 -20.23 7.92 -4.84
CA ASP A 43 -20.12 9.37 -4.96
C ASP A 43 -18.66 9.78 -5.22
N SER A 44 -18.36 10.20 -6.45
CA SER A 44 -17.02 10.60 -6.86
C SER A 44 -16.51 11.88 -6.17
N TYR A 45 -17.39 12.66 -5.55
CA TYR A 45 -17.01 13.89 -4.84
C TYR A 45 -16.72 13.64 -3.35
N ASN A 46 -17.08 12.46 -2.83
CA ASN A 46 -16.87 12.10 -1.44
C ASN A 46 -15.62 11.24 -1.29
N SER A 47 -14.51 11.88 -0.93
CA SER A 47 -13.25 11.21 -0.62
C SER A 47 -12.76 11.59 0.77
N ARG A 48 -12.05 10.67 1.41
CA ARG A 48 -11.42 10.88 2.73
C ARG A 48 -9.96 10.55 2.66
N SER A 49 -9.13 11.50 3.08
CA SER A 49 -7.67 11.36 3.10
C SER A 49 -7.15 11.21 4.53
N PHE A 50 -6.18 10.32 4.72
CA PHE A 50 -5.57 9.98 5.99
C PHE A 50 -4.05 9.96 5.83
N CYS A 51 -3.34 10.58 6.77
CA CYS A 51 -1.87 10.59 6.79
C CYS A 51 -1.35 9.67 7.89
N PHE A 52 -0.30 8.91 7.57
CA PHE A 52 0.35 7.97 8.47
C PHE A 52 1.86 8.22 8.52
N ASP A 53 2.55 7.60 9.48
CA ASP A 53 4.02 7.60 9.49
C ASP A 53 4.56 6.82 8.28
N TYR A 54 3.88 5.71 7.94
CA TYR A 54 4.20 4.89 6.78
C TYR A 54 2.95 4.44 6.03
N ALA A 55 3.00 4.47 4.70
CA ALA A 55 2.00 3.87 3.85
C ALA A 55 2.69 3.00 2.80
N TYR A 56 2.16 1.80 2.57
CA TYR A 56 2.75 0.82 1.68
C TYR A 56 1.74 0.38 0.62
N TRP A 57 2.08 0.59 -0.65
CA TRP A 57 1.27 0.10 -1.76
C TRP A 57 1.77 -1.29 -2.17
N SER A 58 0.98 -2.32 -1.93
CA SER A 58 1.24 -3.68 -2.43
C SER A 58 0.14 -4.18 -3.35
N HIS A 59 -0.77 -3.30 -3.79
CA HIS A 59 -1.95 -3.69 -4.56
C HIS A 59 -1.64 -4.04 -6.02
N SER A 60 -0.64 -3.38 -6.62
CA SER A 60 -0.25 -3.54 -8.02
C SER A 60 1.20 -3.10 -8.28
N GLY A 61 1.68 -3.25 -9.52
CA GLY A 61 3.02 -2.85 -9.95
C GLY A 61 4.13 -3.81 -9.51
N PHE A 62 3.79 -5.10 -9.41
CA PHE A 62 4.72 -6.14 -9.02
C PHE A 62 4.65 -7.34 -9.97
N THR A 63 5.77 -8.04 -10.09
CA THR A 63 5.86 -9.33 -10.76
C THR A 63 6.43 -10.38 -9.81
N ARG A 64 6.20 -11.65 -10.12
CA ARG A 64 6.81 -12.76 -9.37
C ARG A 64 8.07 -13.21 -10.11
N ASP A 65 9.21 -13.13 -9.44
CA ASP A 65 10.48 -13.56 -10.01
C ASP A 65 10.58 -15.10 -10.10
N ARG A 66 11.74 -15.60 -10.56
CA ARG A 66 12.02 -17.04 -10.65
C ARG A 66 12.13 -17.72 -9.27
N SER A 67 12.43 -16.98 -8.22
CA SER A 67 12.53 -17.50 -6.85
C SER A 67 11.15 -17.63 -6.17
N GLY A 68 10.13 -17.01 -6.75
CA GLY A 68 8.79 -16.92 -6.20
C GLY A 68 8.54 -15.66 -5.37
N LEU A 69 9.52 -14.75 -5.29
CA LEU A 69 9.43 -13.47 -4.59
C LEU A 69 8.69 -12.44 -5.45
N TYR A 70 7.84 -11.63 -4.82
CA TYR A 70 7.23 -10.50 -5.48
C TYR A 70 8.17 -9.30 -5.44
N VAL A 71 8.50 -8.77 -6.63
CA VAL A 71 9.40 -7.64 -6.83
C VAL A 71 8.70 -6.54 -7.62
N PRO A 72 9.12 -5.27 -7.51
CA PRO A 72 8.59 -4.20 -8.34
C PRO A 72 8.73 -4.54 -9.82
N GLU A 73 7.69 -4.29 -10.60
CA GLU A 73 7.70 -4.50 -12.04
C GLU A 73 8.65 -3.50 -12.74
N GLU A 74 8.72 -2.28 -12.23
CA GLU A 74 9.54 -1.19 -12.75
C GLU A 74 10.46 -0.62 -11.66
N PRO A 75 11.71 -0.21 -11.99
CA PRO A 75 12.59 0.48 -11.07
C PRO A 75 11.93 1.77 -10.52
N GLY A 76 11.88 1.91 -9.20
CA GLY A 76 11.19 3.04 -8.56
C GLY A 76 9.65 2.96 -8.65
N GLY A 77 9.11 1.81 -9.04
CA GLY A 77 7.68 1.54 -9.04
C GLY A 77 7.06 1.66 -7.64
N ARG A 78 5.74 1.80 -7.60
CA ARG A 78 4.99 2.03 -6.35
C ARG A 78 4.92 0.81 -5.43
N TYR A 79 5.31 -0.37 -5.89
CA TYR A 79 5.23 -1.59 -5.10
C TYR A 79 6.21 -1.55 -3.93
N ALA A 80 5.67 -1.55 -2.71
CA ALA A 80 6.43 -1.82 -1.50
C ALA A 80 6.76 -3.32 -1.46
N ASP A 81 8.04 -3.62 -1.69
CA ASP A 81 8.56 -4.97 -1.73
C ASP A 81 8.47 -5.68 -0.37
N GLN A 82 8.54 -7.01 -0.41
CA GLN A 82 8.58 -7.83 0.81
C GLN A 82 10.01 -7.96 1.36
N VAL A 83 10.97 -7.30 0.72
CA VAL A 83 12.36 -7.37 1.15
C VAL A 83 12.39 -6.73 2.53
N SER A 84 12.87 -7.49 3.52
CA SER A 84 13.43 -6.91 4.73
C SER A 84 14.63 -6.09 4.31
N SER A 85 14.38 -4.91 3.72
CA SER A 85 15.32 -3.81 3.90
C SER A 85 15.44 -3.70 5.40
N GLU A 86 16.65 -3.90 5.91
CA GLU A 86 16.95 -3.63 7.31
C GLU A 86 16.32 -2.28 7.61
N SER A 87 15.29 -2.29 8.45
CA SER A 87 14.87 -1.10 9.13
C SER A 87 16.16 -0.47 9.66
N PRO A 88 16.46 0.80 9.39
CA PRO A 88 17.58 1.46 10.07
C PRO A 88 17.29 1.68 11.58
N TRP A 89 16.36 0.91 12.14
CA TRP A 89 15.91 0.87 13.52
C TRP A 89 15.68 -0.57 13.96
#